data_AF-A0A1N6K6J5-F1
#
_entry.id   AF-A0A1N6K6J5-F1
#
_cell.length_a   1.000
_cell.length_b   1.000
_cell.length_c   1.000
_cell.angle_alpha   90.00
_cell.angle_beta   90.00
_cell.angle_gamma   90.00
#
_symmetry.space_group_name_H-M   'P 1'
#
loop_
_entity.id
_entity.type
_entity.pdbx_description
1 polymer ?
#
loop_
_entity_poly.entity_id
_entity_poly.type
_entity_poly.pdbx_seq_one_letter_code
_entity_poly.pdbx_strand_id
1 'polypeptide(L)'
;MMKPLLFACCLLLSCKQVVRTVEETFHPVAEPTKKPVDPPPSVQHFSMDSSFSITIETEAITQHIEKRKDSSFSVTIETDAVIPSSIQKRIDSTLSVTIKTRSSRLLTDGLLKAEKALRNLPQYAGKEIFIYSSIHFYGDGSIRTMLQHPENPEYIDNYVYQNGAWSAPKPEQVSIKDRIASRLVSLEKIHFTTAAKVAKTYNEKAAEVEGAKPLTSVYISIWDNRVRWYPGTIIGSREKWSIDFDEDGGLRRFERE
;
A
#
# COMPACT_ATOMS: atom_id res chain seq x y z
N MET A 1 -10.92 -59.06 -2.56
CA MET A 1 -9.48 -59.38 -2.38
C MET A 1 -8.74 -58.07 -2.58
N MET A 2 -7.85 -57.55 -1.73
CA MET A 2 -7.23 -57.97 -0.48
C MET A 2 -6.70 -56.68 0.20
N LYS A 3 -6.52 -56.72 1.52
CA LYS A 3 -6.25 -55.63 2.47
C LYS A 3 -4.84 -54.99 2.37
N PRO A 4 -4.61 -53.85 3.08
CA PRO A 4 -3.43 -52.98 2.97
C PRO A 4 -2.24 -53.46 3.83
N LEU A 5 -1.04 -52.91 3.60
CA LEU A 5 0.15 -53.17 4.41
C LEU A 5 0.84 -51.87 4.89
N LEU A 6 1.01 -51.80 6.21
CA LEU A 6 1.85 -50.86 6.97
C LEU A 6 3.36 -51.06 6.68
N PHE A 7 4.12 -49.97 6.77
CA PHE A 7 5.53 -49.93 7.24
C PHE A 7 5.83 -48.46 7.63
N ALA A 8 5.88 -48.06 8.89
CA ALA A 8 6.90 -48.27 9.94
C ALA A 8 8.26 -47.54 9.70
N CYS A 9 8.40 -46.40 10.40
CA CYS A 9 9.55 -45.91 11.18
C CYS A 9 10.95 -45.62 10.54
N CYS A 10 11.41 -44.37 10.68
CA CYS A 10 12.76 -43.90 11.09
C CYS A 10 12.68 -42.38 11.37
N LEU A 11 12.72 -41.88 12.62
CA LEU A 11 13.91 -41.38 13.37
C LEU A 11 14.76 -40.41 12.51
N LEU A 12 14.96 -39.12 12.84
CA LEU A 12 15.85 -38.66 13.91
C LEU A 12 15.90 -37.10 14.03
N LEU A 13 16.03 -36.63 15.28
CA LEU A 13 16.77 -35.45 15.78
C LEU A 13 16.17 -34.02 15.67
N SER A 14 15.63 -33.55 16.80
CA SER A 14 15.72 -32.15 17.24
C SER A 14 15.68 -32.10 18.78
N CYS A 15 16.86 -31.97 19.39
CA CYS A 15 17.03 -31.68 20.83
C CYS A 15 17.99 -30.49 20.98
N LYS A 16 17.80 -29.78 22.10
CA LYS A 16 18.67 -28.79 22.76
C LYS A 16 18.40 -27.34 22.34
N GLN A 17 17.58 -26.61 23.10
CA GLN A 17 17.78 -26.09 24.47
C GLN A 17 17.99 -24.57 24.38
N VAL A 18 16.89 -23.83 24.45
CA VAL A 18 16.86 -22.51 25.07
C VAL A 18 16.64 -22.78 26.55
N VAL A 19 17.49 -22.24 27.45
CA VAL A 19 17.15 -21.85 28.84
C VAL A 19 18.42 -21.43 29.63
N ARG A 20 18.35 -20.20 30.18
CA ARG A 20 19.17 -19.49 31.20
C ARG A 20 20.45 -18.77 30.72
N THR A 21 20.89 -17.65 31.32
CA THR A 21 20.63 -17.16 32.69
C THR A 21 20.79 -15.64 32.78
N VAL A 22 19.86 -14.98 33.46
CA VAL A 22 20.00 -13.63 34.05
C VAL A 22 20.67 -13.85 35.40
N GLU A 23 21.96 -13.56 35.53
CA GLU A 23 22.67 -13.63 36.83
C GLU A 23 23.95 -12.78 36.79
N GLU A 24 23.85 -11.48 36.53
CA GLU A 24 24.95 -10.53 36.78
C GLU A 24 24.39 -9.19 37.25
N THR A 25 23.65 -9.17 38.37
CA THR A 25 23.14 -7.92 38.97
C THR A 25 23.57 -7.69 40.42
N PHE A 26 24.27 -8.60 41.09
CA PHE A 26 24.63 -8.36 42.49
C PHE A 26 25.97 -8.97 42.85
N HIS A 27 27.08 -8.21 42.75
CA HIS A 27 28.21 -8.20 43.71
C HIS A 27 29.18 -7.04 43.37
N PRO A 28 29.34 -6.02 44.25
CA PRO A 28 30.34 -4.96 44.08
C PRO A 28 31.57 -5.24 44.95
N VAL A 29 32.80 -5.14 44.41
CA VAL A 29 34.02 -5.06 45.24
C VAL A 29 35.10 -4.16 44.61
N ALA A 30 35.34 -3.04 45.32
CA ALA A 30 36.55 -2.25 45.60
C ALA A 30 37.60 -1.89 44.52
N GLU A 31 37.78 -0.57 44.35
CA GLU A 31 38.99 0.16 43.93
C GLU A 31 40.17 -0.02 44.94
N PRO A 32 41.47 0.08 44.56
CA PRO A 32 42.12 1.40 44.34
C PRO A 32 43.33 1.46 43.37
N THR A 33 43.52 2.60 42.67
CA THR A 33 44.68 3.53 42.71
C THR A 33 44.82 4.40 41.45
N LYS A 34 45.22 5.67 41.68
CA LYS A 34 45.27 6.80 40.72
C LYS A 34 46.60 6.91 39.94
N LYS A 35 46.49 7.30 38.65
CA LYS A 35 47.25 8.33 37.85
C LYS A 35 47.59 7.82 36.42
N PRO A 36 47.79 8.69 35.40
CA PRO A 36 47.33 10.06 35.15
C PRO A 36 46.46 10.18 33.87
N VAL A 37 45.91 11.38 33.67
CA VAL A 37 44.89 11.77 32.69
C VAL A 37 45.43 11.81 31.24
N ASP A 38 44.80 11.06 30.34
CA ASP A 38 44.91 11.22 28.88
C ASP A 38 43.95 12.32 28.37
N PRO A 39 44.31 13.06 27.30
CA PRO A 39 43.45 14.09 26.71
C PRO A 39 42.16 13.49 26.11
N PRO A 40 41.06 14.27 26.03
CA PRO A 40 39.75 13.75 25.66
C PRO A 40 39.75 13.17 24.24
N PRO A 41 39.06 12.03 23.99
CA PRO A 41 38.94 11.48 22.66
C PRO A 41 38.14 12.46 21.79
N SER A 42 38.72 12.73 20.63
CA SER A 42 38.13 13.43 19.50
C SER A 42 36.73 12.89 19.19
N VAL A 43 35.79 13.81 19.02
CA VAL A 43 34.45 13.56 18.50
C VAL A 43 34.58 12.83 17.16
N GLN A 44 34.28 11.53 17.15
CA GLN A 44 34.08 10.81 15.90
C GLN A 44 32.74 11.29 15.31
N HIS A 45 32.84 12.11 14.26
CA HIS A 45 31.75 12.27 13.31
C HIS A 45 31.41 10.88 12.77
N PHE A 46 30.28 10.32 13.22
CA PHE A 46 29.66 9.19 12.55
C PHE A 46 29.07 9.68 11.22
N SER A 47 29.91 9.72 10.18
CA SER A 47 29.43 9.63 8.80
C SER A 47 28.90 8.22 8.61
N MET A 48 27.59 8.08 8.65
CA MET A 48 26.92 6.85 8.23
C MET A 48 26.88 6.83 6.71
N ASP A 49 28.03 6.58 6.08
CA ASP A 49 28.10 6.15 4.68
C ASP A 49 27.55 4.72 4.62
N SER A 50 26.22 4.60 4.68
CA SER A 50 25.54 3.35 4.40
C SER A 50 25.46 3.20 2.88
N SER A 51 26.60 2.84 2.27
CA SER A 51 26.60 2.24 0.95
C SER A 51 26.01 0.83 1.09
N PHE A 52 24.72 0.68 0.79
CA PHE A 52 24.15 -0.65 0.59
C PHE A 52 24.47 -1.11 -0.83
N SER A 53 25.30 -2.14 -0.94
CA SER A 53 25.52 -2.88 -2.18
C SER A 53 24.47 -3.99 -2.27
N ILE A 54 23.64 -3.95 -3.32
CA ILE A 54 22.78 -5.07 -3.70
C ILE A 54 23.57 -5.90 -4.71
N THR A 55 24.06 -7.05 -4.29
CA THR A 55 24.68 -8.03 -5.19
C THR A 55 23.56 -8.87 -5.80
N ILE A 56 23.37 -8.78 -7.12
CA ILE A 56 22.43 -9.63 -7.85
C ILE A 56 23.24 -10.78 -8.45
N GLU A 57 22.98 -12.02 -8.03
CA GLU A 57 23.53 -13.21 -8.68
C GLU A 57 22.82 -13.40 -10.03
N THR A 58 23.47 -13.00 -11.11
CA THR A 58 22.96 -13.07 -12.48
C THR A 58 23.69 -14.12 -13.30
N GLU A 59 23.36 -15.41 -13.15
CA GLU A 59 23.81 -16.42 -14.13
C GLU A 59 23.02 -16.34 -15.46
N ALA A 60 21.88 -15.64 -15.51
CA ALA A 60 21.03 -15.58 -16.71
C ALA A 60 21.20 -14.31 -17.59
N ILE A 61 22.02 -13.32 -17.21
CA ILE A 61 22.08 -12.03 -17.94
C ILE A 61 23.38 -11.85 -18.75
N THR A 62 24.41 -12.67 -18.51
CA THR A 62 25.74 -12.51 -19.15
C THR A 62 25.73 -12.73 -20.67
N GLN A 63 24.76 -13.48 -21.23
CA GLN A 63 24.78 -13.79 -22.67
C GLN A 63 24.28 -12.67 -23.60
N HIS A 64 23.72 -11.56 -23.08
CA HIS A 64 23.19 -10.48 -23.94
C HIS A 64 23.97 -9.15 -23.88
N ILE A 65 24.96 -9.04 -22.98
CA ILE A 65 25.67 -7.76 -22.75
C ILE A 65 26.76 -7.50 -23.81
N GLU A 66 27.36 -8.51 -24.42
CA GLU A 66 28.52 -8.28 -25.32
C GLU A 66 28.18 -7.78 -26.73
N LYS A 67 26.91 -7.75 -27.16
CA LYS A 67 26.61 -7.61 -28.59
C LYS A 67 25.91 -6.33 -29.06
N ARG A 68 25.59 -5.35 -28.21
CA ARG A 68 24.98 -4.09 -28.67
C ARG A 68 25.46 -2.90 -27.86
N LYS A 69 26.43 -2.15 -28.42
CA LYS A 69 26.97 -0.92 -27.83
C LYS A 69 26.03 0.29 -27.89
N ASP A 70 24.87 0.19 -28.56
CA ASP A 70 23.99 1.34 -28.83
C ASP A 70 22.51 1.15 -28.45
N SER A 71 22.14 0.12 -27.68
CA SER A 71 20.76 0.00 -27.18
C SER A 71 20.68 0.39 -25.72
N SER A 72 19.95 1.47 -25.41
CA SER A 72 19.65 1.84 -24.03
C SER A 72 18.96 0.66 -23.34
N PHE A 73 19.56 0.12 -22.28
CA PHE A 73 18.98 -0.96 -21.49
C PHE A 73 18.18 -0.35 -20.35
N SER A 74 16.92 -0.76 -20.20
CA SER A 74 16.08 -0.33 -19.08
C SER A 74 16.04 -1.43 -18.02
N VAL A 75 16.35 -1.06 -16.78
CA VAL A 75 16.24 -1.94 -15.62
C VAL A 75 15.03 -1.47 -14.81
N THR A 76 14.14 -2.41 -14.49
CA THR A 76 13.02 -2.15 -13.56
C THR A 76 13.32 -2.83 -12.24
N ILE A 77 13.32 -2.06 -11.15
CA ILE A 77 13.52 -2.57 -9.79
C ILE A 77 12.21 -2.40 -9.02
N GLU A 78 11.74 -3.49 -8.41
CA GLU A 78 10.55 -3.50 -7.56
C GLU A 78 10.97 -3.56 -6.09
N THR A 79 10.45 -2.65 -5.28
CA THR A 79 10.77 -2.59 -3.85
C THR A 79 9.56 -2.16 -3.02
N ASP A 80 9.50 -2.69 -1.80
CA ASP A 80 8.53 -2.34 -0.76
C ASP A 80 8.98 -1.11 0.07
N ALA A 81 10.23 -0.65 -0.10
CA ALA A 81 10.76 0.51 0.60
C ALA A 81 10.36 1.83 -0.07
N VAL A 82 9.96 2.83 0.74
CA VAL A 82 9.75 4.20 0.28
C VAL A 82 11.10 4.85 0.00
N ILE A 83 11.39 5.15 -1.28
CA ILE A 83 12.65 5.78 -1.67
C ILE A 83 12.54 7.31 -1.61
N PRO A 84 13.43 8.02 -0.89
CA PRO A 84 13.51 9.48 -0.90
C PRO A 84 13.79 10.05 -2.30
N SER A 85 13.19 11.21 -2.62
CA SER A 85 13.33 11.90 -3.91
C SER A 85 14.78 12.24 -4.30
N SER A 86 15.66 12.43 -3.32
CA SER A 86 17.09 12.66 -3.52
C SER A 86 17.83 11.46 -4.10
N ILE A 87 17.40 10.24 -3.75
CA ILE A 87 17.96 9.00 -4.28
C ILE A 87 17.43 8.75 -5.70
N GLN A 88 16.13 8.99 -5.94
CA GLN A 88 15.54 8.89 -7.28
C GLN A 88 16.28 9.78 -8.29
N LYS A 89 16.53 11.04 -7.92
CA LYS A 89 17.24 12.00 -8.78
C LYS A 89 18.69 11.57 -9.09
N ARG A 90 19.38 10.94 -8.14
CA ARG A 90 20.74 10.40 -8.37
C ARG A 90 20.72 9.21 -9.31
N ILE A 91 19.75 8.32 -9.17
CA ILE A 91 19.62 7.12 -10.02
C ILE A 91 19.31 7.51 -11.47
N ASP A 92 18.34 8.39 -11.70
CA ASP A 92 17.96 8.87 -13.05
C ASP A 92 19.10 9.60 -13.77
N SER A 93 20.04 10.19 -13.01
CA SER A 93 21.19 10.92 -13.57
C SER A 93 22.33 10.02 -14.06
N THR A 94 22.37 8.75 -13.61
CA THR A 94 23.49 7.82 -13.89
C THR A 94 23.04 6.62 -14.73
N LEU A 95 21.75 6.22 -14.65
CA LEU A 95 21.13 5.14 -15.42
C LEU A 95 19.63 5.42 -15.62
N SER A 96 19.04 4.97 -16.73
CA SER A 96 17.58 4.97 -16.93
C SER A 96 16.91 3.81 -16.17
N VAL A 97 16.96 3.84 -14.84
CA VAL A 97 16.30 2.85 -13.98
C VAL A 97 14.92 3.37 -13.58
N THR A 98 13.87 2.68 -14.00
CA THR A 98 12.51 2.98 -13.55
C THR A 98 12.24 2.21 -12.26
N ILE A 99 12.19 2.90 -11.13
CA ILE A 99 11.80 2.32 -9.84
C ILE A 99 10.30 2.56 -9.66
N LYS A 100 9.53 1.47 -9.58
CA LYS A 100 8.10 1.53 -9.27
C LYS A 100 7.90 1.02 -7.84
N THR A 101 7.55 1.91 -6.93
CA THR A 101 7.10 1.54 -5.59
C THR A 101 5.90 0.61 -5.72
N ARG A 102 5.88 -0.51 -4.98
CA ARG A 102 4.81 -1.50 -5.13
C ARG A 102 3.41 -0.92 -4.89
N SER A 103 3.29 0.02 -3.94
CA SER A 103 2.04 0.77 -3.69
C SER A 103 1.52 1.56 -4.90
N SER A 104 2.37 2.03 -5.82
CA SER A 104 1.91 2.76 -7.01
C SER A 104 1.46 1.83 -8.14
N ARG A 105 1.94 0.58 -8.19
CA ARG A 105 1.49 -0.43 -9.18
C ARG A 105 0.19 -1.13 -8.75
N LEU A 106 -0.04 -1.30 -7.45
CA LEU A 106 -1.27 -1.90 -6.93
C LEU A 106 -2.52 -1.08 -7.28
N LEU A 107 -2.37 0.22 -7.55
CA LEU A 107 -3.48 1.11 -7.86
C LEU A 107 -3.83 1.19 -9.37
N THR A 108 -3.05 0.68 -10.33
CA THR A 108 -3.44 0.80 -11.75
C THR A 108 -4.00 -0.49 -12.34
N ASP A 109 -3.23 -1.58 -12.39
CA ASP A 109 -3.69 -2.83 -13.06
C ASP A 109 -4.71 -3.59 -12.19
N GLY A 110 -4.55 -3.53 -10.87
CA GLY A 110 -5.46 -4.15 -9.91
C GLY A 110 -6.85 -3.52 -9.90
N LEU A 111 -6.92 -2.18 -10.01
CA LEU A 111 -8.19 -1.45 -9.98
C LEU A 111 -9.05 -1.70 -11.21
N LEU A 112 -8.44 -1.71 -12.40
CA LEU A 112 -9.18 -2.03 -13.64
C LEU A 112 -9.71 -3.47 -13.61
N LYS A 113 -8.91 -4.42 -13.11
CA LYS A 113 -9.34 -5.81 -12.96
C LYS A 113 -10.48 -5.93 -11.94
N ALA A 114 -10.38 -5.24 -10.81
CA ALA A 114 -11.41 -5.24 -9.78
C ALA A 114 -12.72 -4.64 -10.30
N GLU A 115 -12.67 -3.50 -11.00
CA GLU A 115 -13.86 -2.87 -11.59
C GLU A 115 -14.51 -3.81 -12.63
N LYS A 116 -13.73 -4.38 -13.54
CA LYS A 116 -14.23 -5.35 -14.52
C LYS A 116 -14.86 -6.57 -13.84
N ALA A 117 -14.24 -7.07 -12.77
CA ALA A 117 -14.79 -8.19 -12.01
C ALA A 117 -16.10 -7.82 -11.30
N LEU A 118 -16.24 -6.57 -10.82
CA LEU A 118 -17.47 -6.09 -10.18
C LEU A 118 -18.63 -6.02 -11.18
N ARG A 119 -18.35 -5.46 -12.36
CA ARG A 119 -19.31 -5.36 -13.48
C ARG A 119 -19.78 -6.71 -14.00
N ASN A 120 -18.97 -7.75 -13.82
CA ASN A 120 -19.27 -9.11 -14.26
C ASN A 120 -19.85 -10.00 -13.15
N LEU A 121 -20.25 -9.44 -12.01
CA LEU A 121 -20.94 -10.20 -10.97
C LEU A 121 -22.25 -10.79 -11.51
N PRO A 122 -22.50 -12.10 -11.39
CA PRO A 122 -23.65 -12.75 -12.03
C PRO A 122 -25.01 -12.15 -11.67
N GLN A 123 -25.20 -11.73 -10.42
CA GLN A 123 -26.47 -11.15 -9.96
C GLN A 123 -26.79 -9.77 -10.57
N TYR A 124 -25.79 -9.10 -11.13
CA TYR A 124 -25.92 -7.82 -11.84
C TYR A 124 -25.84 -7.97 -13.37
N ALA A 125 -25.86 -9.21 -13.90
CA ALA A 125 -25.79 -9.42 -15.34
C ALA A 125 -26.92 -8.68 -16.07
N GLY A 126 -26.56 -7.73 -16.94
CA GLY A 126 -27.51 -6.89 -17.69
C GLY A 126 -28.25 -5.85 -16.85
N LYS A 127 -27.83 -5.61 -15.60
CA LYS A 127 -28.43 -4.63 -14.68
C LYS A 127 -27.43 -3.51 -14.37
N GLU A 128 -27.94 -2.31 -14.16
CA GLU A 128 -27.11 -1.19 -13.70
C GLU A 128 -26.67 -1.44 -12.25
N ILE A 129 -25.42 -1.09 -11.95
CA ILE A 129 -24.85 -1.21 -10.61
C ILE A 129 -24.82 0.16 -9.97
N PHE A 130 -25.46 0.29 -8.80
CA PHE A 130 -25.39 1.51 -7.99
C PHE A 130 -24.52 1.28 -6.76
N ILE A 131 -23.52 2.14 -6.57
CA ILE A 131 -22.76 2.22 -5.33
C ILE A 131 -23.58 3.01 -4.32
N TYR A 132 -23.75 2.43 -3.13
CA TYR A 132 -24.39 3.05 -1.98
C TYR A 132 -23.35 3.64 -1.04
N SER A 133 -23.54 4.90 -0.65
CA SER A 133 -22.82 5.63 0.40
C SER A 133 -21.32 5.85 0.18
N SER A 134 -20.54 4.82 -0.12
CA SER A 134 -19.09 4.91 -0.16
C SER A 134 -18.43 3.73 -0.85
N ILE A 135 -17.25 3.98 -1.41
CA ILE A 135 -16.31 2.95 -1.85
C ILE A 135 -14.91 3.32 -1.36
N HIS A 136 -14.21 2.35 -0.76
CA HIS A 136 -12.89 2.49 -0.18
C HIS A 136 -11.85 1.69 -0.96
N PHE A 137 -10.73 2.32 -1.29
CA PHE A 137 -9.57 1.71 -1.93
C PHE A 137 -8.38 1.78 -0.97
N TYR A 138 -7.86 0.63 -0.58
CA TYR A 138 -6.76 0.53 0.37
C TYR A 138 -5.42 0.32 -0.33
N GLY A 139 -4.33 0.76 0.31
CA GLY A 139 -2.97 0.67 -0.24
C GLY A 139 -2.46 -0.77 -0.40
N ASP A 140 -3.12 -1.75 0.23
CA ASP A 140 -2.87 -3.18 0.03
C ASP A 140 -3.59 -3.75 -1.22
N GLY A 141 -4.31 -2.91 -1.96
CA GLY A 141 -5.09 -3.29 -3.14
C GLY A 141 -6.48 -3.84 -2.84
N SER A 142 -6.88 -3.91 -1.56
CA SER A 142 -8.25 -4.30 -1.21
C SER A 142 -9.25 -3.18 -1.48
N ILE A 143 -10.48 -3.55 -1.81
CA ILE A 143 -11.57 -2.60 -2.07
C ILE A 143 -12.78 -3.00 -1.25
N ARG A 144 -13.48 -2.03 -0.65
CA ARG A 144 -14.76 -2.25 0.03
C ARG A 144 -15.81 -1.32 -0.54
N THR A 145 -16.95 -1.87 -0.91
CA THR A 145 -18.07 -1.11 -1.45
C THR A 145 -19.39 -1.70 -1.00
N MET A 146 -20.43 -0.89 -1.02
CA MET A 146 -21.80 -1.29 -0.75
C MET A 146 -22.60 -1.06 -2.01
N LEU A 147 -23.38 -2.04 -2.44
CA LEU A 147 -24.17 -1.97 -3.67
C LEU A 147 -25.65 -2.10 -3.36
N GLN A 148 -26.48 -1.38 -4.11
CA GLN A 148 -27.92 -1.61 -4.08
C GLN A 148 -28.25 -2.97 -4.66
N HIS A 149 -29.07 -3.74 -3.95
CA HIS A 149 -29.47 -5.07 -4.39
C HIS A 149 -30.21 -4.99 -5.75
N PRO A 150 -29.87 -5.86 -6.72
CA PRO A 150 -30.33 -5.73 -8.11
C PRO A 150 -31.83 -6.00 -8.34
N GLU A 151 -32.56 -6.47 -7.32
CA GLU A 151 -33.98 -6.80 -7.40
C GLU A 151 -34.84 -6.09 -6.34
N ASN A 152 -34.21 -5.60 -5.27
CA ASN A 152 -34.91 -4.91 -4.21
C ASN A 152 -34.16 -3.60 -3.91
N PRO A 153 -34.67 -2.45 -4.35
CA PRO A 153 -33.97 -1.17 -4.21
C PRO A 153 -33.80 -0.72 -2.75
N GLU A 154 -34.51 -1.34 -1.80
CA GLU A 154 -34.39 -1.06 -0.36
C GLU A 154 -33.26 -1.86 0.32
N TYR A 155 -32.70 -2.85 -0.37
CA TYR A 155 -31.65 -3.70 0.19
C TYR A 155 -30.28 -3.27 -0.30
N ILE A 156 -29.32 -3.33 0.62
CA ILE A 156 -27.91 -3.02 0.37
C ILE A 156 -27.09 -4.25 0.73
N ASP A 157 -26.10 -4.56 -0.09
CA ASP A 157 -25.13 -5.62 0.15
C ASP A 157 -23.71 -5.07 0.21
N ASN A 158 -22.91 -5.58 1.14
CA ASN A 158 -21.48 -5.33 1.24
C ASN A 158 -20.69 -6.27 0.34
N TYR A 159 -19.65 -5.71 -0.29
CA TYR A 159 -18.69 -6.43 -1.11
C TYR A 159 -17.26 -6.05 -0.74
N VAL A 160 -16.40 -7.07 -0.72
CA VAL A 160 -14.96 -6.90 -0.48
C VAL A 160 -14.18 -7.53 -1.64
N TYR A 161 -13.32 -6.74 -2.28
CA TYR A 161 -12.34 -7.24 -3.25
C TYR A 161 -11.02 -7.48 -2.54
N GLN A 162 -10.59 -8.74 -2.51
CA GLN A 162 -9.30 -9.15 -1.92
C GLN A 162 -8.76 -10.34 -2.71
N ASN A 163 -7.44 -10.46 -2.80
CA ASN A 163 -6.77 -11.59 -3.48
C ASN A 163 -7.26 -11.82 -4.92
N GLY A 164 -7.63 -10.75 -5.63
CA GLY A 164 -8.03 -10.80 -7.03
C GLY A 164 -9.50 -11.11 -7.30
N ALA A 165 -10.36 -11.26 -6.27
CA ALA A 165 -11.76 -11.62 -6.41
C ALA A 165 -12.68 -10.83 -5.46
N TRP A 166 -13.95 -10.68 -5.86
CA TRP A 166 -15.01 -10.14 -5.00
C TRP A 166 -15.61 -11.22 -4.12
N SER A 167 -15.99 -10.84 -2.90
CA SER A 167 -16.77 -11.69 -2.01
C SER A 167 -18.18 -11.94 -2.53
N ALA A 168 -18.83 -12.98 -2.00
CA ALA A 168 -20.29 -13.08 -2.06
C ALA A 168 -20.95 -11.85 -1.38
N PRO A 169 -22.19 -11.48 -1.77
CA PRO A 169 -22.93 -10.41 -1.13
C PRO A 169 -23.14 -10.71 0.36
N LYS A 170 -23.01 -9.67 1.19
CA LYS A 170 -23.35 -9.74 2.61
C LYS A 170 -24.39 -8.65 2.91
N PRO A 171 -25.62 -9.02 3.30
CA PRO A 171 -26.66 -8.03 3.60
C PRO A 171 -26.22 -7.00 4.63
N GLU A 172 -26.47 -5.73 4.33
CA GLU A 172 -26.31 -4.61 5.26
C GLU A 172 -27.66 -4.22 5.85
N GLN A 173 -27.69 -4.01 7.16
CA GLN A 173 -28.84 -3.39 7.82
C GLN A 173 -28.80 -1.88 7.64
N VAL A 174 -29.67 -1.35 6.78
CA VAL A 174 -29.87 0.09 6.60
C VAL A 174 -31.02 0.58 7.46
N SER A 175 -30.89 1.79 7.99
CA SER A 175 -31.97 2.42 8.76
C SER A 175 -33.08 2.87 7.81
N ILE A 176 -34.35 2.80 8.24
CA ILE A 176 -35.48 3.39 7.50
C ILE A 176 -35.30 4.91 7.32
N LYS A 177 -34.54 5.56 8.22
CA LYS A 177 -34.20 6.98 8.10
C LYS A 177 -33.14 7.25 7.03
N ASP A 178 -32.39 6.22 6.61
CA ASP A 178 -31.44 6.35 5.52
C ASP A 178 -32.19 6.48 4.20
N ARG A 179 -32.11 7.66 3.60
CA ARG A 179 -32.65 7.89 2.26
C ARG A 179 -31.72 7.25 1.23
N ILE A 180 -31.87 5.94 1.01
CA ILE A 180 -31.01 5.15 0.11
C ILE A 180 -30.81 5.87 -1.22
N ALA A 181 -31.90 6.29 -1.87
CA ALA A 181 -31.87 6.97 -3.16
C ALA A 181 -30.94 8.19 -3.21
N SER A 182 -30.81 8.97 -2.12
CA SER A 182 -29.93 10.15 -2.06
C SER A 182 -28.45 9.81 -1.92
N ARG A 183 -28.13 8.55 -1.63
CA ARG A 183 -26.76 8.06 -1.40
C ARG A 183 -26.30 7.10 -2.49
N LEU A 184 -27.00 7.05 -3.63
CA LEU A 184 -26.66 6.21 -4.77
C LEU A 184 -25.94 7.00 -5.85
N VAL A 185 -24.90 6.40 -6.42
CA VAL A 185 -24.28 6.83 -7.68
C VAL A 185 -24.09 5.60 -8.57
N SER A 186 -24.41 5.76 -9.85
CA SER A 186 -24.18 4.71 -10.85
C SER A 186 -22.68 4.43 -10.98
N LEU A 187 -22.31 3.15 -11.03
CA LEU A 187 -20.95 2.71 -11.30
C LEU A 187 -20.46 3.18 -12.69
N GLU A 188 -21.35 3.54 -13.62
CA GLU A 188 -20.96 4.16 -14.90
C GLU A 188 -20.28 5.53 -14.73
N LYS A 189 -20.55 6.22 -13.62
CA LYS A 189 -19.95 7.54 -13.32
C LYS A 189 -18.63 7.44 -12.55
N ILE A 190 -18.26 6.25 -12.05
CA ILE A 190 -17.11 6.05 -11.18
C ILE A 190 -16.16 5.05 -11.84
N HIS A 191 -14.99 5.52 -12.25
CA HIS A 191 -13.89 4.67 -12.68
C HIS A 191 -12.93 4.43 -11.53
N PHE A 192 -12.58 3.17 -11.27
CA PHE A 192 -11.70 2.84 -10.14
C PHE A 192 -10.29 3.39 -10.37
N THR A 193 -9.85 3.49 -11.62
CA THR A 193 -8.57 4.11 -11.98
C THR A 193 -8.47 5.58 -11.56
N THR A 194 -9.59 6.29 -11.38
CA THR A 194 -9.62 7.65 -10.82
C THR A 194 -9.08 7.69 -9.39
N ALA A 195 -9.31 6.63 -8.59
CA ALA A 195 -8.75 6.54 -7.25
C ALA A 195 -7.21 6.57 -7.26
N ALA A 196 -6.58 5.95 -8.27
CA ALA A 196 -5.13 5.98 -8.45
C ALA A 196 -4.61 7.39 -8.79
N LYS A 197 -5.35 8.13 -9.65
CA LYS A 197 -5.05 9.53 -10.00
C LYS A 197 -5.12 10.41 -8.75
N VAL A 198 -6.22 10.33 -7.99
CA VAL A 198 -6.41 11.07 -6.73
C VAL A 198 -5.31 10.74 -5.73
N ALA A 199 -5.03 9.45 -5.55
CA ALA A 199 -3.99 9.00 -4.63
C ALA A 199 -2.60 9.54 -5.00
N LYS A 200 -2.27 9.52 -6.29
CA LYS A 200 -1.01 10.08 -6.81
C LYS A 200 -0.91 11.57 -6.49
N THR A 201 -1.91 12.36 -6.88
CA THR A 201 -1.90 13.81 -6.67
C THR A 201 -1.90 14.20 -5.19
N TYR A 202 -2.66 13.47 -4.35
CA TYR A 202 -2.61 13.67 -2.90
C TYR A 202 -1.19 13.45 -2.36
N ASN A 203 -0.52 12.35 -2.73
CA ASN A 203 0.81 12.05 -2.24
C ASN A 203 1.87 13.05 -2.75
N GLU A 204 1.73 13.55 -3.98
CA GLU A 204 2.57 14.63 -4.50
C GLU A 204 2.43 15.90 -3.63
N LYS A 205 1.19 16.27 -3.26
CA LYS A 205 0.93 17.42 -2.37
C LYS A 205 1.34 17.19 -0.93
N ALA A 206 1.18 15.98 -0.41
CA ALA A 206 1.63 15.62 0.92
C ALA A 206 3.16 15.73 1.05
N ALA A 207 3.91 15.40 0.00
CA ALA A 207 5.38 15.53 0.01
C ALA A 207 5.87 16.99 0.09
N GLU A 208 5.01 17.96 -0.27
CA GLU A 208 5.30 19.40 -0.14
C GLU A 208 5.14 19.91 1.31
N VAL A 209 4.47 19.15 2.19
CA VAL A 209 4.13 19.56 3.56
C VAL A 209 5.02 18.85 4.59
N GLU A 210 5.70 19.62 5.44
CA GLU A 210 6.65 19.07 6.43
C GLU A 210 5.99 18.06 7.37
N GLY A 211 6.48 16.81 7.37
CA GLY A 211 6.01 15.72 8.23
C GLY A 211 4.63 15.17 7.91
N ALA A 212 4.04 15.55 6.77
CA ALA A 212 2.87 14.87 6.26
C ALA A 212 3.22 13.45 5.80
N LYS A 213 2.27 12.53 5.98
CA LYS A 213 2.42 11.12 5.62
C LYS A 213 1.74 10.84 4.29
N PRO A 214 2.28 9.90 3.49
CA PRO A 214 1.58 9.40 2.31
C PRO A 214 0.27 8.72 2.73
N LEU A 215 -0.70 8.71 1.82
CA LEU A 215 -1.98 8.05 2.07
C LEU A 215 -1.83 6.53 2.14
N THR A 216 -2.65 5.93 2.99
CA THR A 216 -2.82 4.47 3.08
C THR A 216 -4.14 4.00 2.46
N SER A 217 -5.07 4.92 2.21
CA SER A 217 -6.34 4.66 1.53
C SER A 217 -6.89 5.94 0.91
N VAL A 218 -7.70 5.76 -0.13
CA VAL A 218 -8.52 6.80 -0.76
C VAL A 218 -9.94 6.27 -0.83
N TYR A 219 -10.94 7.12 -0.63
CA TYR A 219 -12.33 6.69 -0.69
C TYR A 219 -13.25 7.78 -1.23
N ILE A 220 -14.40 7.33 -1.71
CA ILE A 220 -15.51 8.17 -2.12
C ILE A 220 -16.55 8.15 -1.01
N SER A 221 -17.13 9.31 -0.70
CA SER A 221 -18.40 9.42 0.01
C SER A 221 -19.46 9.99 -0.92
N ILE A 222 -20.68 9.45 -0.83
CA ILE A 222 -21.83 9.79 -1.66
C ILE A 222 -22.90 10.43 -0.78
N TRP A 223 -23.24 11.67 -1.10
CA TRP A 223 -24.33 12.43 -0.50
C TRP A 223 -25.04 13.26 -1.56
N ASP A 224 -26.36 13.33 -1.50
CA ASP A 224 -27.21 14.00 -2.50
C ASP A 224 -26.84 13.62 -3.95
N ASN A 225 -26.56 12.33 -4.16
CA ASN A 225 -26.13 11.74 -5.43
C ASN A 225 -24.83 12.33 -6.01
N ARG A 226 -24.03 13.00 -5.18
CA ARG A 226 -22.73 13.58 -5.55
C ARG A 226 -21.58 12.81 -4.92
N VAL A 227 -20.48 12.74 -5.65
CA VAL A 227 -19.24 12.09 -5.23
C VAL A 227 -18.32 13.12 -4.58
N ARG A 228 -17.73 12.74 -3.45
CA ARG A 228 -16.58 13.47 -2.86
C ARG A 228 -15.46 12.51 -2.54
N TRP A 229 -14.27 12.84 -3.02
CA TRP A 229 -13.03 12.12 -2.71
C TRP A 229 -12.46 12.51 -1.35
N TYR A 230 -11.88 11.53 -0.68
CA TYR A 230 -11.24 11.67 0.63
C TYR A 230 -9.93 10.86 0.70
N PRO A 231 -8.99 11.24 1.59
CA PRO A 231 -9.08 12.32 2.59
C PRO A 231 -9.05 13.74 1.98
N GLY A 232 -9.82 14.65 2.59
CA GLY A 232 -9.92 16.06 2.15
C GLY A 232 -8.93 17.02 2.81
N THR A 233 -7.95 16.47 3.54
CA THR A 233 -6.98 17.25 4.31
C THR A 233 -5.63 16.56 4.36
N ILE A 234 -4.55 17.33 4.29
CA ILE A 234 -3.17 16.90 4.53
C ILE A 234 -2.71 17.48 5.86
N ILE A 235 -2.25 16.62 6.78
CA ILE A 235 -1.79 17.01 8.12
C ILE A 235 -0.26 16.98 8.13
N GLY A 236 0.37 18.13 8.28
CA GLY A 236 1.79 18.28 8.53
C GLY A 236 2.14 18.38 10.01
N SER A 237 3.41 18.63 10.30
CA SER A 237 3.95 18.80 11.66
C SER A 237 3.51 20.10 12.32
N ARG A 238 3.28 21.14 11.50
CA ARG A 238 3.03 22.52 11.96
C ARG A 238 1.84 23.19 11.30
N GLU A 239 1.31 22.60 10.24
CA GLU A 239 0.24 23.16 9.42
C GLU A 239 -0.66 22.05 8.89
N LYS A 240 -1.88 22.44 8.53
CA LYS A 240 -2.88 21.59 7.90
C LYS A 240 -3.30 22.24 6.59
N TRP A 241 -3.50 21.42 5.58
CA TRP A 241 -3.92 21.86 4.27
C TRP A 241 -5.23 21.20 3.91
N SER A 242 -6.16 21.99 3.37
CA SER A 242 -7.36 21.49 2.71
C SER A 242 -6.99 21.06 1.28
N ILE A 243 -7.45 19.87 0.88
CA ILE A 243 -7.29 19.36 -0.48
C ILE A 243 -8.61 18.79 -0.97
N ASP A 244 -9.07 19.23 -2.14
CA ASP A 244 -10.31 18.74 -2.75
C ASP A 244 -10.08 18.32 -4.20
N PHE A 245 -10.87 17.34 -4.65
CA PHE A 245 -10.86 16.83 -6.01
C PHE A 245 -12.24 16.96 -6.65
N ASP A 246 -12.25 17.11 -7.97
CA ASP A 246 -13.43 16.95 -8.82
C ASP A 246 -13.81 15.46 -8.96
N GLU A 247 -14.99 15.17 -9.49
CA GLU A 247 -15.50 13.79 -9.64
C GLU A 247 -14.56 12.93 -10.51
N ASP A 248 -13.92 13.53 -11.52
CA ASP A 248 -12.92 12.89 -12.41
C ASP A 248 -11.52 12.77 -11.79
N GLY A 249 -11.36 13.14 -10.51
CA GLY A 249 -10.11 13.12 -9.78
C GLY A 249 -9.15 14.25 -10.13
N GLY A 250 -9.59 15.29 -10.84
CA GLY A 250 -8.83 16.55 -11.00
C GLY A 250 -8.66 17.28 -9.67
N LEU A 251 -7.51 17.92 -9.44
CA LEU A 251 -7.30 18.72 -8.23
C LEU A 251 -8.11 20.02 -8.34
N ARG A 252 -9.10 20.18 -7.45
CA ARG A 252 -9.98 21.35 -7.40
C ARG A 252 -9.46 22.43 -6.46
N ARG A 253 -8.89 22.03 -5.32
CA ARG A 253 -8.44 22.93 -4.25
C ARG A 253 -7.22 22.37 -3.55
N PHE A 254 -6.25 23.22 -3.24
CA PHE A 254 -5.13 22.92 -2.35
C PHE A 254 -4.67 24.22 -1.67
N GLU A 255 -4.99 24.38 -0.39
CA GLU A 255 -4.63 25.58 0.37
C GLU A 255 -4.44 25.28 1.85
N ARG A 256 -3.65 26.13 2.51
CA ARG A 256 -3.39 26.02 3.94
C ARG A 256 -4.61 26.51 4.74
N GLU A 257 -4.97 25.76 5.78
CA GLU A 257 -5.99 26.16 6.76
C GLU A 257 -5.48 27.24 7.73
#